data_AF-A0A2W4PRE3-F1
#
_entry.id   AF-A0A2W4PRE3-F1
#
_cell.length_a   1.000
_cell.length_b   1.000
_cell.length_c   1.000
_cell.angle_alpha   90.00
_cell.angle_beta   90.00
_cell.angle_gamma   90.00
#
_symmetry.space_group_name_H-M   'P 1'
#
loop_
_entity.id
_entity.type
_entity.pdbx_description
1 polymer ?
#
loop_
_entity_poly.entity_id
_entity_poly.type
_entity_poly.pdbx_seq_one_letter_code
_entity_poly.pdbx_strand_id
1 'polypeptide(L)'
;MAEDRDEYLAENIFWVPPEARWSYLQARAKQPEIGALIDQAMVAIEQANPSLKGVLPKEYARPALDKQRLGELIDLIGTIGLGDAESRGRDILGRVYEYFLGRFASAEGKGGGEFYTPQSVVRLLVEMLEPYKGRIYDPCCGSGGMFVQSEKFVLAHGGRIGDLSVYGQESNPTTWRLCKMNLAIRGIEGNIGPQHADTFHNDLHKDLKADYILANPPFNISDWGGERLREDVRWKYGVPPVGNANYAWVQHIVHHLAPNGMAGFVLANGSMSSSQSGEGEIRRALIEADLVDCMVALPGQLFYTTQIPACLWFLARNKANPRFRDRRGETLFIDARKLGVMVDRTHRELTDAEIAQIAETYHAWRGKDAGAYQDIPGFCKAVTTEEIASHGYVLTPGRYVGAAEAEQDDEPFEQKMAWLTATLREQFAESARLEAQIRENLQGLGYEL
;
A
#
# COMPACT_ATOMS: atom_id res chain seq x y z
N MET A 1 5.03 40.07 -10.83
CA MET A 1 4.76 40.08 -9.38
C MET A 1 6.08 40.31 -8.69
N ALA A 2 6.12 41.15 -7.66
CA ALA A 2 7.34 41.37 -6.90
C ALA A 2 7.80 40.02 -6.33
N GLU A 3 9.10 39.70 -6.39
CA GLU A 3 9.64 38.46 -5.82
C GLU A 3 9.70 38.57 -4.29
N ASP A 4 8.54 38.64 -3.64
CA ASP A 4 8.44 38.67 -2.19
C ASP A 4 8.41 37.23 -1.66
N ARG A 5 9.43 36.90 -0.86
CA ARG A 5 9.59 35.58 -0.24
C ARG A 5 8.40 35.22 0.64
N ASP A 6 7.75 36.21 1.25
CA ASP A 6 6.63 36.00 2.17
C ASP A 6 5.35 35.62 1.41
N GLU A 7 5.16 36.10 0.17
CA GLU A 7 4.05 35.67 -0.70
C GLU A 7 4.19 34.21 -1.14
N TYR A 8 5.42 33.72 -1.38
CA TYR A 8 5.65 32.31 -1.70
C TYR A 8 5.35 31.39 -0.50
N LEU A 9 5.78 31.79 0.71
CA LEU A 9 5.53 31.01 1.92
C LEU A 9 4.05 30.93 2.27
N ALA A 10 3.28 32.00 2.03
CA ALA A 10 1.83 32.01 2.27
C ALA A 10 1.05 30.99 1.41
N GLU A 11 1.60 30.63 0.25
CA GLU A 11 1.02 29.67 -0.70
C GLU A 11 1.67 28.27 -0.62
N ASN A 12 2.43 27.99 0.44
CA ASN A 12 3.22 26.77 0.63
C ASN A 12 4.19 26.48 -0.53
N ILE A 13 4.76 27.54 -1.12
CA ILE A 13 5.72 27.45 -2.22
C ILE A 13 7.14 27.65 -1.66
N PHE A 14 8.03 26.68 -1.94
CA PHE A 14 9.44 26.81 -1.58
C PHE A 14 10.11 27.96 -2.34
N TRP A 15 10.96 28.70 -1.65
CA TRP A 15 11.80 29.71 -2.30
C TRP A 15 12.87 29.03 -3.15
N VAL A 16 12.95 29.40 -4.43
CA VAL A 16 13.98 28.89 -5.36
C VAL A 16 14.92 30.04 -5.74
N PRO A 17 16.16 30.07 -5.20
CA PRO A 17 17.16 31.06 -5.55
C PRO A 17 17.40 31.14 -7.07
N PRO A 18 17.76 32.30 -7.65
CA PRO A 18 17.96 32.47 -9.08
C PRO A 18 18.88 31.42 -9.73
N GLU A 19 19.98 31.07 -9.05
CA GLU A 19 20.95 30.05 -9.45
C GLU A 19 20.42 28.61 -9.43
N ALA A 20 19.30 28.39 -8.73
CA ALA A 20 18.63 27.10 -8.64
C ALA A 20 17.37 26.99 -9.53
N ARG A 21 17.00 28.07 -10.25
CA ARG A 21 15.84 28.06 -11.15
C ARG A 21 16.11 27.17 -12.36
N TRP A 22 15.09 26.42 -12.79
CA TRP A 22 15.23 25.46 -13.89
C TRP A 22 15.80 26.09 -15.17
N SER A 23 15.36 27.30 -15.53
CA SER A 23 15.86 28.04 -16.69
C SER A 23 17.36 28.37 -16.61
N TYR A 24 17.89 28.62 -15.40
CA TYR A 24 19.31 28.85 -15.17
C TYR A 24 20.15 27.59 -15.45
N LEU A 25 19.66 26.44 -14.99
CA LEU A 25 20.31 25.14 -15.19
C LEU A 25 20.19 24.68 -16.65
N GLN A 26 19.01 24.81 -17.26
CA GLN A 26 18.76 24.43 -18.65
C GLN A 26 19.65 25.20 -19.63
N ALA A 27 19.82 26.51 -19.43
CA ALA A 27 20.74 27.32 -20.25
C ALA A 27 22.21 26.86 -20.18
N ARG A 28 22.56 26.04 -19.18
CA ARG A 28 23.90 25.51 -18.92
C ARG A 28 23.97 23.99 -19.03
N ALA A 29 22.91 23.33 -19.51
CA ALA A 29 22.80 21.87 -19.54
C ALA A 29 23.96 21.18 -20.27
N LYS A 30 24.53 21.85 -21.28
CA LYS A 30 25.62 21.33 -22.13
C LYS A 30 27.03 21.58 -21.55
N GLN A 31 27.14 22.21 -20.38
CA GLN A 31 28.43 22.52 -19.76
C GLN A 31 28.99 21.31 -19.00
N PRO A 32 30.32 21.05 -19.04
CA PRO A 32 30.95 19.98 -18.27
C PRO A 32 30.75 20.08 -16.75
N GLU A 33 30.41 21.25 -16.24
CA GLU A 33 30.18 21.56 -14.83
C GLU A 33 28.72 21.37 -14.40
N ILE A 34 27.81 20.95 -15.30
CA ILE A 34 26.37 20.89 -15.02
C ILE A 34 26.04 20.10 -13.76
N GLY A 35 26.72 18.99 -13.49
CA GLY A 35 26.55 18.23 -12.25
C GLY A 35 26.86 19.04 -10.99
N ALA A 36 27.93 19.83 -11.00
CA ALA A 36 28.28 20.72 -9.89
C ALA A 36 27.30 21.88 -9.75
N LEU A 37 26.77 22.41 -10.85
CA LEU A 37 25.72 23.44 -10.82
C LEU A 37 24.43 22.92 -10.20
N ILE A 38 24.04 21.67 -10.49
CA ILE A 38 22.88 21.04 -9.84
C ILE A 38 23.14 20.86 -8.34
N ASP A 39 24.32 20.35 -7.96
CA ASP A 39 24.66 20.16 -6.54
C ASP A 39 24.62 21.50 -5.77
N GLN A 40 25.13 22.58 -6.37
CA GLN A 40 25.07 23.93 -5.82
C GLN A 40 23.62 24.45 -5.71
N ALA A 41 22.79 24.21 -6.72
CA ALA A 41 21.37 24.56 -6.70
C ALA A 41 20.63 23.85 -5.55
N MET A 42 20.90 22.56 -5.35
CA MET A 42 20.32 21.78 -4.24
C MET A 42 20.74 22.36 -2.89
N VAL A 43 22.01 22.72 -2.72
CA VAL A 43 22.50 23.38 -1.50
C VAL A 43 21.80 24.73 -1.27
N ALA A 44 21.67 25.56 -2.30
CA ALA A 44 21.02 26.87 -2.20
C ALA A 44 19.53 26.75 -1.83
N ILE A 45 18.81 25.77 -2.39
CA ILE A 45 17.42 25.47 -2.04
C ILE A 45 17.33 25.05 -0.57
N GLU A 46 18.20 24.18 -0.07
CA GLU A 46 18.16 23.77 1.34
C GLU A 46 18.47 24.90 2.31
N GLN A 47 19.40 25.80 1.94
CA GLN A 47 19.70 26.99 2.75
C GLN A 47 18.51 27.96 2.83
N ALA A 48 17.77 28.10 1.74
CA ALA A 48 16.58 28.94 1.70
C ALA A 48 15.35 28.30 2.35
N ASN A 49 15.30 26.98 2.47
CA ASN A 49 14.12 26.23 2.93
C ASN A 49 14.51 25.26 4.05
N PRO A 50 14.44 25.67 5.33
CA PRO A 50 14.90 24.87 6.47
C PRO A 50 14.29 23.46 6.54
N SER A 51 13.05 23.29 6.10
CA SER A 51 12.36 21.99 6.07
C SER A 51 13.00 20.98 5.11
N LEU A 52 13.74 21.44 4.10
CA LEU A 52 14.44 20.60 3.11
C LEU A 52 15.91 20.32 3.48
N LYS A 53 16.40 20.82 4.62
CA LYS A 53 17.80 20.61 5.03
C LYS A 53 18.18 19.12 5.04
N GLY A 54 19.22 18.76 4.29
CA GLY A 54 19.72 17.39 4.18
C GLY A 54 18.85 16.43 3.36
N VAL A 55 17.82 16.93 2.67
CA VAL A 55 16.86 16.11 1.92
C VAL A 55 17.29 15.90 0.48
N LEU A 56 17.78 16.94 -0.18
CA LEU A 56 18.05 16.93 -1.62
C LEU A 56 19.38 16.23 -1.93
N PRO A 57 19.45 15.38 -2.97
CA PRO A 57 20.67 14.71 -3.40
C PRO A 57 21.70 15.71 -3.93
N LYS A 58 22.99 15.48 -3.62
CA LYS A 58 24.12 16.38 -3.97
C LYS A 58 25.28 15.60 -4.57
N GLU A 59 24.96 14.62 -5.41
CA GLU A 59 25.93 13.68 -6.00
C GLU A 59 25.91 13.74 -7.54
N TYR A 60 25.39 14.82 -8.14
CA TYR A 60 25.31 14.97 -9.59
C TYR A 60 26.68 15.27 -10.23
N ALA A 61 27.64 15.80 -9.47
CA ALA A 61 29.02 15.99 -9.92
C ALA A 61 29.90 14.73 -9.89
N ARG A 62 29.37 13.56 -9.47
CA ARG A 62 30.18 12.35 -9.29
C ARG A 62 30.80 11.89 -10.63
N PRO A 63 32.06 11.41 -10.65
CA PRO A 63 32.74 11.01 -11.89
C PRO A 63 32.03 9.91 -12.69
N ALA A 64 31.29 9.04 -12.02
CA ALA A 64 30.55 7.94 -12.63
C ALA A 64 29.28 8.37 -13.38
N LEU A 65 28.83 9.61 -13.23
CA LEU A 65 27.65 10.13 -13.93
C LEU A 65 28.07 10.79 -15.24
N ASP A 66 27.57 10.29 -16.36
CA ASP A 66 27.84 10.85 -17.68
C ASP A 66 27.22 12.26 -17.80
N LYS A 67 28.09 13.25 -17.95
CA LYS A 67 27.75 14.67 -18.00
C LYS A 67 26.93 15.03 -19.23
N GLN A 68 27.18 14.36 -20.37
CA GLN A 68 26.44 14.59 -21.59
C GLN A 68 25.00 14.07 -21.42
N ARG A 69 24.84 12.85 -20.90
CA ARG A 69 23.52 12.28 -20.61
C ARG A 69 22.73 13.10 -19.58
N LEU A 70 23.41 13.66 -18.59
CA LEU A 70 22.79 14.55 -17.62
C LEU A 70 22.25 15.82 -18.28
N GLY A 71 23.03 16.44 -19.17
CA GLY A 71 22.58 17.58 -19.98
C GLY A 71 21.39 17.25 -20.89
N GLU A 72 21.46 16.12 -21.60
CA GLU A 72 20.36 15.62 -22.45
C GLU A 72 19.08 15.36 -21.64
N LEU A 73 19.20 14.85 -20.41
CA LEU A 73 18.06 14.64 -19.52
C LEU A 73 17.41 15.96 -19.09
N ILE A 74 18.21 16.99 -18.80
CA ILE A 74 17.69 18.33 -18.49
C ILE A 74 16.94 18.91 -19.68
N ASP A 75 17.50 18.79 -20.89
CA ASP A 75 16.84 19.25 -22.11
C ASP A 75 15.53 18.49 -22.34
N LEU A 76 15.53 17.16 -22.18
CA LEU A 76 14.35 16.31 -22.29
C LEU A 76 13.25 16.74 -21.31
N ILE A 77 13.57 16.92 -20.03
CA ILE A 77 12.60 17.39 -19.03
C ILE A 77 12.09 18.79 -19.39
N GLY A 78 12.95 19.65 -19.94
CA GLY A 78 12.56 20.98 -20.43
C GLY A 78 11.59 20.97 -21.61
N THR A 79 11.49 19.87 -22.37
CA THR A 79 10.48 19.71 -23.44
C THR A 79 9.11 19.26 -22.92
N ILE A 80 9.06 18.69 -21.71
CA ILE A 80 7.80 18.38 -21.04
C ILE A 80 7.21 19.74 -20.66
N GLY A 81 6.15 20.18 -21.35
CA GLY A 81 5.55 21.50 -21.16
C GLY A 81 5.01 21.71 -19.74
N LEU A 82 5.88 22.08 -18.81
CA LEU A 82 5.57 22.42 -17.41
C LEU A 82 4.95 23.83 -17.27
N GLY A 83 4.59 24.46 -18.40
CA GLY A 83 4.43 25.91 -18.56
C GLY A 83 3.03 26.44 -18.81
N ASP A 84 1.95 25.69 -18.59
CA ASP A 84 0.59 26.23 -18.71
C ASP A 84 -0.06 26.51 -17.34
N ALA A 85 -0.39 27.79 -17.17
CA ALA A 85 -0.56 28.53 -15.93
C ALA A 85 -2.00 28.56 -15.40
N GLU A 86 -2.54 27.41 -14.97
CA GLU A 86 -3.65 27.49 -14.01
C GLU A 86 -3.85 26.29 -13.07
N SER A 87 -3.40 25.07 -13.40
CA SER A 87 -3.44 23.93 -12.45
C SER A 87 -2.68 22.66 -12.88
N ARG A 88 -2.16 22.58 -14.11
CA ARG A 88 -1.67 21.31 -14.70
C ARG A 88 -0.21 20.98 -14.38
N GLY A 89 0.67 21.97 -14.18
CA GLY A 89 2.12 21.73 -14.01
C GLY A 89 2.49 20.96 -12.74
N ARG A 90 1.90 21.31 -11.58
CA ARG A 90 2.19 20.63 -10.29
C ARG A 90 1.68 19.19 -10.27
N ASP A 91 0.46 18.97 -10.77
CA ASP A 91 -0.14 17.63 -10.83
C ASP A 91 0.61 16.72 -11.82
N ILE A 92 1.03 17.23 -12.99
CA ILE A 92 1.83 16.46 -13.95
C ILE A 92 3.18 16.04 -13.33
N LEU A 93 3.90 16.96 -12.70
CA LEU A 93 5.19 16.63 -12.05
C LEU A 93 5.02 15.59 -10.94
N GLY A 94 3.99 15.74 -10.10
CA GLY A 94 3.67 14.78 -9.06
C GLY A 94 3.42 13.38 -9.65
N ARG A 95 2.63 13.28 -10.73
CA ARG A 95 2.35 12.01 -11.41
C ARG A 95 3.59 11.40 -12.07
N VAL A 96 4.43 12.21 -12.71
CA VAL A 96 5.70 11.74 -13.29
C VAL A 96 6.63 11.21 -12.20
N TYR A 97 6.74 11.93 -11.07
CA TYR A 97 7.52 11.48 -9.92
C TYR A 97 7.02 10.15 -9.36
N GLU A 98 5.70 10.00 -9.18
CA GLU A 98 5.05 8.77 -8.70
C GLU A 98 5.26 7.59 -9.66
N TYR A 99 5.17 7.84 -10.97
CA TYR A 99 5.45 6.85 -11.99
C TYR A 99 6.90 6.35 -11.93
N PHE A 100 7.88 7.26 -11.88
CA PHE A 100 9.29 6.87 -11.81
C PHE A 100 9.62 6.16 -10.50
N LEU A 101 9.07 6.60 -9.37
CA LEU A 101 9.21 5.94 -8.08
C LEU A 101 8.71 4.48 -8.13
N GLY A 102 7.54 4.24 -8.73
CA GLY A 102 7.02 2.88 -8.94
C GLY A 102 7.90 2.04 -9.89
N ARG A 103 8.42 2.65 -10.97
CA ARG A 103 9.35 1.97 -11.91
C ARG A 103 10.68 1.62 -11.26
N PHE A 104 11.25 2.49 -10.44
CA PHE A 104 12.49 2.21 -9.72
C PHE A 104 12.29 1.12 -8.66
N ALA A 105 11.16 1.13 -7.94
CA ALA A 105 10.83 0.05 -7.02
C ALA A 105 10.72 -1.32 -7.73
N SER A 106 10.08 -1.35 -8.91
CA SER A 106 9.98 -2.56 -9.72
C SER A 106 11.35 -3.04 -10.26
N ALA A 107 12.22 -2.11 -10.67
CA ALA A 107 13.53 -2.43 -11.25
C ALA A 107 14.59 -2.81 -10.20
N GLU A 108 14.56 -2.24 -9.01
CA GLU A 108 15.55 -2.56 -7.96
C GLU A 108 15.35 -3.95 -7.34
N GLY A 109 14.17 -4.57 -7.50
CA GLY A 109 13.89 -5.94 -7.04
C GLY A 109 14.10 -6.18 -5.54
N LYS A 110 14.27 -5.12 -4.75
CA LYS A 110 14.51 -5.20 -3.30
C LYS A 110 13.21 -5.55 -2.59
N GLY A 111 13.32 -6.54 -1.70
CA GLY A 111 12.21 -7.30 -1.16
C GLY A 111 11.16 -6.46 -0.43
N GLY A 112 9.90 -6.87 -0.64
CA GLY A 112 8.80 -6.79 0.32
C GLY A 112 8.35 -5.40 0.75
N GLY A 113 7.38 -4.81 0.03
CA GLY A 113 6.44 -3.80 0.57
C GLY A 113 6.98 -2.43 1.03
N GLU A 114 8.22 -2.34 1.51
CA GLU A 114 8.85 -1.17 2.16
C GLU A 114 8.99 0.03 1.23
N PHE A 115 9.23 -0.21 -0.06
CA PHE A 115 9.57 0.86 -1.00
C PHE A 115 8.36 1.49 -1.68
N TYR A 116 7.38 0.67 -2.07
CA TYR A 116 6.25 1.12 -2.86
C TYR A 116 5.05 0.18 -2.72
N THR A 117 3.89 0.75 -2.40
CA THR A 117 2.61 0.04 -2.35
C THR A 117 1.85 0.30 -3.66
N PRO A 118 1.30 -0.73 -4.33
CA PRO A 118 0.51 -0.55 -5.55
C PRO A 118 -0.62 0.47 -5.36
N GLN A 119 -0.81 1.35 -6.34
CA GLN A 119 -1.77 2.46 -6.24
C GLN A 119 -3.19 1.98 -5.95
N SER A 120 -3.63 0.87 -6.56
CA SER A 120 -4.95 0.28 -6.35
C SER A 120 -5.18 -0.16 -4.90
N VAL A 121 -4.15 -0.69 -4.22
CA VAL A 121 -4.21 -1.09 -2.80
C VAL A 121 -4.25 0.14 -1.89
N VAL A 122 -3.42 1.15 -2.18
CA VAL A 122 -3.42 2.42 -1.43
C VAL A 122 -4.79 3.10 -1.55
N ARG A 123 -5.35 3.17 -2.76
CA ARG A 123 -6.69 3.70 -3.01
C ARG A 123 -7.73 2.94 -2.20
N LEU A 124 -7.72 1.60 -2.24
CA LEU A 124 -8.65 0.80 -1.48
C LEU A 124 -8.60 1.10 0.03
N LEU A 125 -7.41 1.18 0.62
CA LEU A 125 -7.24 1.53 2.04
C LEU A 125 -7.83 2.91 2.38
N VAL A 126 -7.55 3.91 1.54
CA VAL A 126 -8.03 5.29 1.73
C VAL A 126 -9.54 5.39 1.56
N GLU A 127 -10.10 4.82 0.49
CA GLU A 127 -11.55 4.81 0.23
C GLU A 127 -12.31 4.07 1.34
N MET A 128 -11.74 2.99 1.89
CA MET A 128 -12.37 2.28 3.01
C MET A 128 -12.32 3.08 4.32
N LEU A 129 -11.19 3.73 4.66
CA LEU A 129 -11.07 4.49 5.91
C LEU A 129 -11.76 5.85 5.90
N GLU A 130 -11.78 6.51 4.75
CA GLU A 130 -12.28 7.87 4.54
C GLU A 130 -11.67 8.94 5.46
N PRO A 131 -10.35 9.21 5.33
CA PRO A 131 -9.66 10.21 6.12
C PRO A 131 -10.02 11.63 5.64
N TYR A 132 -11.21 12.14 6.01
CA TYR A 132 -11.65 13.48 5.60
C TYR A 132 -10.92 14.62 6.33
N LYS A 133 -10.64 14.46 7.62
CA LYS A 133 -10.03 15.49 8.48
C LYS A 133 -9.47 14.87 9.75
N GLY A 134 -8.33 15.36 10.23
CA GLY A 134 -7.72 14.95 11.50
C GLY A 134 -6.24 14.57 11.35
N ARG A 135 -5.70 13.84 12.32
CA ARG A 135 -4.31 13.38 12.28
C ARG A 135 -4.23 12.06 11.52
N ILE A 136 -3.45 12.05 10.45
CA ILE A 136 -3.13 10.83 9.69
C ILE A 136 -1.68 10.42 10.01
N TYR A 137 -1.47 9.14 10.29
CA TYR A 137 -0.16 8.59 10.61
C TYR A 137 0.18 7.37 9.76
N ASP A 138 1.42 7.30 9.28
CA ASP A 138 2.00 6.08 8.71
C ASP A 138 3.35 5.77 9.39
N PRO A 139 3.43 4.71 10.21
CA PRO A 139 4.63 4.38 10.99
C PRO A 139 5.78 3.77 10.17
N CYS A 140 5.55 3.52 8.88
CA CYS A 140 6.51 2.96 7.93
C CYS A 140 6.22 3.56 6.56
N CYS A 141 6.29 4.88 6.47
CA CYS A 141 5.65 5.65 5.41
C CYS A 141 6.25 5.46 4.01
N GLY A 142 7.41 4.79 3.92
CA GLY A 142 8.10 4.60 2.66
C GLY A 142 8.26 5.93 1.95
N SER A 143 7.86 5.97 0.69
CA SER A 143 7.91 7.15 -0.16
C SER A 143 6.73 8.12 0.02
N GLY A 144 5.83 7.90 0.98
CA GLY A 144 4.71 8.79 1.31
C GLY A 144 3.45 8.61 0.45
N GLY A 145 3.32 7.49 -0.26
CA GLY A 145 2.18 7.22 -1.15
C GLY A 145 0.82 7.25 -0.45
N MET A 146 0.74 6.77 0.81
CA MET A 146 -0.50 6.79 1.61
C MET A 146 -1.00 8.21 1.85
N PHE A 147 -0.09 9.15 2.17
CA PHE A 147 -0.45 10.56 2.41
C PHE A 147 -0.91 11.24 1.13
N VAL A 148 -0.19 11.03 0.03
CA VAL A 148 -0.55 11.57 -1.28
C VAL A 148 -1.94 11.14 -1.70
N GLN A 149 -2.27 9.86 -1.53
CA GLN A 149 -3.59 9.36 -1.91
C GLN A 149 -4.68 9.84 -0.96
N SER A 150 -4.37 10.01 0.31
CA SER A 150 -5.31 10.55 1.30
C SER A 150 -5.66 12.02 1.01
N GLU A 151 -4.69 12.84 0.63
CA GLU A 151 -4.91 14.22 0.18
C GLU A 151 -5.71 14.29 -1.13
N LYS A 152 -5.42 13.41 -2.10
CA LYS A 152 -6.24 13.27 -3.32
C LYS A 152 -7.69 12.93 -3.00
N PHE A 153 -7.92 12.02 -2.03
CA PHE A 153 -9.26 11.66 -1.56
C PHE A 153 -9.97 12.86 -0.94
N VAL A 154 -9.31 13.59 -0.03
CA VAL A 154 -9.88 14.79 0.61
C VAL A 154 -10.32 15.82 -0.44
N LEU A 155 -9.46 16.11 -1.43
CA LEU A 155 -9.77 17.05 -2.51
C LEU A 155 -10.93 16.57 -3.39
N ALA A 156 -10.96 15.28 -3.75
CA ALA A 156 -12.03 14.70 -4.56
C ALA A 156 -13.40 14.75 -3.86
N HIS A 157 -13.40 14.83 -2.52
CA HIS A 157 -14.60 14.91 -1.69
C HIS A 157 -14.88 16.32 -1.16
N GLY A 158 -14.28 17.36 -1.77
CA GLY A 158 -14.58 18.77 -1.47
C GLY A 158 -13.87 19.35 -0.23
N GLY A 159 -12.93 18.61 0.36
CA GLY A 159 -12.01 19.12 1.37
C GLY A 159 -10.85 19.93 0.78
N ARG A 160 -9.86 20.28 1.60
CA ARG A 160 -8.69 21.06 1.19
C ARG A 160 -7.41 20.47 1.77
N ILE A 161 -6.28 20.76 1.10
CA ILE A 161 -4.95 20.41 1.62
C ILE A 161 -4.79 21.02 3.02
N GLY A 162 -4.33 20.20 3.97
CA GLY A 162 -4.16 20.58 5.37
C GLY A 162 -5.36 20.27 6.27
N ASP A 163 -6.49 19.76 5.73
CA ASP A 163 -7.51 19.12 6.57
C ASP A 163 -6.95 17.88 7.28
N LEU A 164 -5.93 17.25 6.69
CA LEU A 164 -5.12 16.21 7.33
C LEU A 164 -3.81 16.77 7.86
N SER A 165 -3.56 16.54 9.16
CA SER A 165 -2.23 16.74 9.74
C SER A 165 -1.42 15.47 9.56
N VAL A 166 -0.42 15.52 8.67
CA VAL A 166 0.38 14.35 8.27
C VAL A 166 1.52 14.08 9.26
N TYR A 167 1.59 12.85 9.75
CA TYR A 167 2.69 12.34 10.55
C TYR A 167 3.22 11.06 9.92
N GLY A 168 4.53 10.84 9.93
CA GLY A 168 5.09 9.58 9.44
C GLY A 168 6.45 9.26 10.00
N GLN A 169 6.91 8.04 9.77
CA GLN A 169 8.25 7.61 10.11
C GLN A 169 8.76 6.61 9.06
N GLU A 170 10.05 6.71 8.74
CA GLU A 170 10.72 5.83 7.80
C GLU A 170 12.15 5.56 8.31
N SER A 171 12.58 4.30 8.27
CA SER A 171 13.87 3.89 8.80
C SER A 171 14.99 4.03 7.76
N ASN A 172 14.67 3.89 6.47
CA ASN A 172 15.65 4.00 5.39
C ASN A 172 15.95 5.47 5.06
N PRO A 173 17.22 5.92 5.13
CA PRO A 173 17.59 7.31 4.88
C PRO A 173 17.28 7.80 3.46
N THR A 174 17.35 6.93 2.46
CA THR A 174 17.04 7.29 1.07
C THR A 174 15.54 7.38 0.88
N THR A 175 14.78 6.41 1.37
CA THR A 175 13.31 6.40 1.28
C THR A 175 12.69 7.56 2.05
N TRP A 176 13.21 7.90 3.23
CA TRP A 176 12.79 9.06 4.01
C TRP A 176 12.96 10.37 3.23
N ARG A 177 14.10 10.54 2.52
CA ARG A 177 14.32 11.70 1.64
C ARG A 177 13.33 11.73 0.48
N LEU A 178 13.06 10.57 -0.13
CA LEU A 178 12.05 10.45 -1.20
C LEU A 178 10.66 10.85 -0.70
N CYS A 179 10.27 10.47 0.51
CA CYS A 179 9.02 10.88 1.15
C CYS A 179 8.93 12.40 1.27
N LYS A 180 9.97 13.03 1.85
CA LYS A 180 10.01 14.49 2.02
C LYS A 180 9.91 15.24 0.69
N MET A 181 10.61 14.78 -0.35
CA MET A 181 10.50 15.35 -1.69
C MET A 181 9.09 15.12 -2.29
N ASN A 182 8.51 13.93 -2.09
CA ASN A 182 7.19 13.58 -2.62
C ASN A 182 6.07 14.48 -2.07
N LEU A 183 6.12 14.73 -0.75
CA LEU A 183 5.20 15.65 -0.06
C LEU A 183 5.44 17.10 -0.50
N ALA A 184 6.70 17.53 -0.58
CA ALA A 184 7.09 18.86 -1.02
C ALA A 184 6.60 19.20 -2.44
N ILE A 185 6.74 18.28 -3.40
CA ILE A 185 6.27 18.47 -4.79
C ILE A 185 4.75 18.70 -4.85
N ARG A 186 4.01 18.15 -3.89
CA ARG A 186 2.54 18.25 -3.82
C ARG A 186 2.04 19.34 -2.87
N GLY A 187 2.95 20.10 -2.26
CA GLY A 187 2.58 21.13 -1.27
C GLY A 187 1.93 20.55 -0.01
N ILE A 188 2.22 19.29 0.32
CA ILE A 188 1.71 18.65 1.53
C ILE A 188 2.73 18.88 2.64
N GLU A 189 2.30 19.55 3.72
CA GLU A 189 3.10 19.65 4.93
C GLU A 189 2.96 18.37 5.77
N GLY A 190 4.08 17.83 6.25
CA GLY A 190 4.05 16.64 7.09
C GLY A 190 5.21 16.59 8.07
N ASN A 191 4.95 16.04 9.25
CA ASN A 191 5.95 15.72 10.25
C ASN A 191 6.38 14.25 10.13
N ILE A 192 7.38 14.01 9.27
CA ILE A 192 7.98 12.68 9.07
C ILE A 192 9.18 12.42 10.01
N GLY A 193 9.22 13.13 11.15
CA GLY A 193 10.35 13.12 12.07
C GLY A 193 11.54 14.00 11.62
N PRO A 194 12.45 14.37 12.53
CA PRO A 194 13.63 15.18 12.21
C PRO A 194 14.69 14.41 11.40
N GLN A 195 14.64 13.08 11.41
CA GLN A 195 15.56 12.18 10.73
C GLN A 195 14.88 10.82 10.46
N HIS A 196 15.50 9.98 9.63
CA HIS A 196 15.13 8.58 9.52
C HIS A 196 15.43 7.84 10.83
N ALA A 197 14.55 6.94 11.23
CA ALA A 197 14.72 6.15 12.45
C ALA A 197 13.85 4.89 12.41
N ASP A 198 14.33 3.83 13.07
CA ASP A 198 13.54 2.61 13.28
C ASP A 198 12.35 2.89 14.23
N THR A 199 11.14 2.54 13.79
CA THR A 199 9.89 2.81 14.51
C THR A 199 9.75 2.03 15.82
N PHE A 200 10.38 0.86 15.91
CA PHE A 200 10.35 0.07 17.14
C PHE A 200 11.33 0.60 18.18
N HIS A 201 12.59 0.81 17.82
CA HIS A 201 13.66 1.18 18.74
C HIS A 201 13.76 2.69 18.99
N ASN A 202 13.28 3.51 18.07
CA ASN A 202 13.28 4.97 18.20
C ASN A 202 12.03 5.59 17.57
N ASP A 203 10.90 5.36 18.22
CA ASP A 203 9.63 6.02 17.89
C ASP A 203 9.77 7.54 18.04
N LEU A 204 9.64 8.26 16.92
CA LEU A 204 9.76 9.72 16.86
C LEU A 204 8.45 10.43 17.24
N HIS A 205 7.35 9.68 17.38
CA HIS A 205 5.99 10.17 17.60
C HIS A 205 5.32 9.51 18.81
N LYS A 206 6.08 9.24 19.89
CA LYS A 206 5.65 8.48 21.08
C LYS A 206 4.27 8.86 21.64
N ASP A 207 4.00 10.17 21.71
CA ASP A 207 2.75 10.69 22.29
C ASP A 207 1.63 10.88 21.26
N LEU A 208 1.90 10.64 19.98
CA LEU A 208 0.91 10.79 18.92
C LEU A 208 -0.21 9.78 19.10
N LYS A 209 -1.45 10.28 19.06
CA LYS A 209 -2.67 9.48 18.93
C LYS A 209 -3.39 9.92 17.67
N ALA A 210 -3.27 9.17 16.59
CA ALA A 210 -3.79 9.50 15.28
C ALA A 210 -5.27 9.10 15.12
N ASP A 211 -6.00 9.87 14.34
CA ASP A 211 -7.41 9.60 14.02
C ASP A 211 -7.51 8.56 12.90
N TYR A 212 -6.53 8.55 11.98
CA TYR A 212 -6.37 7.56 10.92
C TYR A 212 -4.94 7.05 10.88
N ILE A 213 -4.77 5.73 10.78
CA ILE A 213 -3.45 5.12 10.53
C ILE A 213 -3.53 4.27 9.27
N LEU A 214 -2.70 4.60 8.27
CA LEU A 214 -2.52 3.81 7.05
C LEU A 214 -1.10 3.29 7.00
N ALA A 215 -0.92 2.02 6.66
CA ALA A 215 0.43 1.45 6.62
C ALA A 215 0.53 0.26 5.64
N ASN A 216 1.71 0.08 5.06
CA ASN A 216 2.13 -1.17 4.43
C ASN A 216 3.49 -1.58 5.01
N PRO A 217 3.50 -2.12 6.24
CA PRO A 217 4.75 -2.50 6.87
C PRO A 217 5.42 -3.65 6.12
N PRO A 218 6.76 -3.73 6.18
CA PRO A 218 7.48 -4.91 5.72
C PRO A 218 6.98 -6.21 6.35
N PHE A 219 6.83 -7.24 5.52
CA PHE A 219 6.30 -8.53 5.94
C PHE A 219 7.39 -9.43 6.51
N ASN A 220 7.08 -10.10 7.62
CA ASN A 220 7.88 -11.20 8.17
C ASN A 220 9.34 -10.84 8.50
N ILE A 221 9.61 -9.59 8.92
CA ILE A 221 10.95 -9.22 9.39
C ILE A 221 11.29 -10.03 10.63
N SER A 222 12.42 -10.73 10.59
CA SER A 222 12.92 -11.53 11.71
C SER A 222 14.03 -10.83 12.51
N ASP A 223 14.71 -9.85 11.92
CA ASP A 223 15.82 -9.10 12.51
C ASP A 223 15.42 -7.70 13.02
N TRP A 224 14.14 -7.51 13.38
CA TRP A 224 13.61 -6.24 13.91
C TRP A 224 14.05 -5.93 15.36
N GLY A 225 14.90 -6.77 15.96
CA GLY A 225 15.46 -6.54 17.30
C GLY A 225 14.48 -6.75 18.46
N GLY A 226 13.43 -7.56 18.28
CA GLY A 226 12.36 -7.77 19.27
C GLY A 226 12.81 -8.30 20.64
N GLU A 227 13.98 -8.92 20.73
CA GLU A 227 14.55 -9.38 22.01
C GLU A 227 14.81 -8.23 22.99
N ARG A 228 15.14 -7.04 22.49
CA ARG A 228 15.36 -5.86 23.35
C ARG A 228 14.05 -5.20 23.79
N LEU A 229 12.92 -5.62 23.22
CA LEU A 229 11.63 -4.97 23.40
C LEU A 229 10.64 -5.85 24.16
N ARG A 230 11.06 -6.94 24.82
CA ARG A 230 10.13 -7.91 25.44
C ARG A 230 9.15 -7.28 26.44
N GLU A 231 9.55 -6.20 27.12
CA GLU A 231 8.76 -5.47 28.13
C GLU A 231 8.17 -4.15 27.63
N ASP A 232 8.14 -3.92 26.31
CA ASP A 232 7.64 -2.68 25.74
C ASP A 232 6.14 -2.47 26.02
N VAL A 233 5.77 -1.23 26.37
CA VAL A 233 4.39 -0.82 26.69
C VAL A 233 3.40 -1.03 25.55
N ARG A 234 3.87 -1.18 24.30
CA ARG A 234 3.04 -1.44 23.13
C ARG A 234 2.45 -2.86 23.14
N TRP A 235 3.07 -3.83 23.82
CA TRP A 235 2.69 -5.26 23.77
C TRP A 235 1.53 -5.64 24.71
N LYS A 236 0.48 -4.81 24.73
CA LYS A 236 -0.69 -4.99 25.60
C LYS A 236 -1.44 -6.30 25.35
N TYR A 237 -1.38 -6.84 24.13
CA TYR A 237 -2.12 -8.03 23.71
C TYR A 237 -1.25 -9.28 23.66
N GLY A 238 -0.03 -9.20 24.20
CA GLY A 238 0.96 -10.28 24.20
C GLY A 238 2.24 -9.87 23.47
N VAL A 239 3.36 -10.43 23.88
CA VAL A 239 4.67 -10.06 23.36
C VAL A 239 4.88 -10.66 21.96
N PRO A 240 5.11 -9.86 20.90
CA PRO A 240 5.34 -10.36 19.55
C PRO A 240 6.51 -11.35 19.48
N PRO A 241 6.48 -12.30 18.53
CA PRO A 241 7.60 -13.19 18.30
C PRO A 241 8.83 -12.43 17.80
N VAL A 242 10.00 -12.75 18.34
CA VAL A 242 11.26 -12.12 17.94
C VAL A 242 11.56 -12.36 16.46
N GLY A 243 11.16 -13.52 15.92
CA GLY A 243 11.36 -13.87 14.51
C GLY A 243 10.32 -13.33 13.53
N ASN A 244 9.31 -12.55 13.96
CA ASN A 244 8.34 -11.95 13.04
C ASN A 244 7.74 -10.64 13.58
N ALA A 245 8.01 -9.52 12.90
CA ALA A 245 7.52 -8.19 13.29
C ALA A 245 6.03 -7.92 12.97
N ASN A 246 5.31 -8.79 12.27
CA ASN A 246 3.94 -8.50 11.82
C ASN A 246 3.02 -8.06 12.98
N TYR A 247 2.96 -8.83 14.06
CA TYR A 247 2.15 -8.48 15.24
C TYR A 247 2.77 -7.38 16.11
N ALA A 248 4.05 -7.06 15.93
CA ALA A 248 4.66 -5.87 16.50
C ALA A 248 4.12 -4.61 15.81
N TRP A 249 4.00 -4.61 14.48
CA TRP A 249 3.37 -3.52 13.73
C TRP A 249 1.90 -3.33 14.11
N VAL A 250 1.11 -4.41 14.17
CA VAL A 250 -0.31 -4.34 14.59
C VAL A 250 -0.44 -3.66 15.95
N GLN A 251 0.35 -4.08 16.93
CA GLN A 251 0.28 -3.52 18.28
C GLN A 251 0.82 -2.09 18.37
N HIS A 252 1.82 -1.73 17.57
CA HIS A 252 2.27 -0.34 17.45
C HIS A 252 1.18 0.56 16.88
N ILE A 253 0.52 0.14 15.79
CA ILE A 253 -0.64 0.86 15.21
C ILE A 253 -1.73 1.02 16.27
N VAL A 254 -2.09 -0.05 16.97
CA VAL A 254 -3.09 -0.02 18.06
C VAL A 254 -2.69 0.92 19.19
N HIS A 255 -1.40 1.02 19.52
CA HIS A 255 -0.88 1.93 20.53
C HIS A 255 -1.07 3.40 20.13
N HIS A 256 -0.88 3.76 18.86
CA HIS A 256 -1.01 5.12 18.35
C HIS A 256 -2.42 5.50 17.88
N LEU A 257 -3.43 4.62 17.99
CA LEU A 257 -4.81 4.99 17.69
C LEU A 257 -5.40 5.91 18.76
N ALA A 258 -6.03 7.00 18.32
CA ALA A 258 -6.91 7.81 19.15
C ALA A 258 -8.14 6.99 19.62
N PRO A 259 -8.86 7.41 20.68
CA PRO A 259 -10.01 6.67 21.20
C PRO A 259 -11.09 6.32 20.18
N ASN A 260 -11.32 7.19 19.19
CA ASN A 260 -12.24 6.96 18.07
C ASN A 260 -11.51 6.74 16.73
N GLY A 261 -10.19 6.51 16.79
CA GLY A 261 -9.36 6.34 15.61
C GLY A 261 -9.60 4.99 14.93
N MET A 262 -9.30 4.94 13.64
CA MET A 262 -9.36 3.75 12.82
C MET A 262 -8.04 3.54 12.09
N ALA A 263 -7.68 2.29 11.82
CA ALA A 263 -6.50 1.96 11.05
C ALA A 263 -6.85 1.01 9.90
N GLY A 264 -6.09 1.09 8.83
CA GLY A 264 -6.16 0.20 7.68
C GLY A 264 -4.74 -0.09 7.21
N PHE A 265 -4.32 -1.34 7.22
CA PHE A 265 -2.95 -1.68 6.85
C PHE A 265 -2.83 -3.03 6.20
N VAL A 266 -1.75 -3.19 5.44
CA VAL A 266 -1.44 -4.42 4.70
C VAL A 266 -0.62 -5.37 5.57
N LEU A 267 -0.94 -6.66 5.53
CA LEU A 267 -0.09 -7.73 6.06
C LEU A 267 -0.09 -8.95 5.13
N ALA A 268 0.91 -9.81 5.27
CA ALA A 268 0.91 -11.13 4.64
C ALA A 268 -0.27 -11.99 5.12
N ASN A 269 -0.82 -12.83 4.24
CA ASN A 269 -1.98 -13.69 4.54
C ASN A 269 -1.77 -14.63 5.75
N GLY A 270 -0.52 -15.02 6.02
CA GLY A 270 -0.17 -15.81 7.20
C GLY A 270 -0.63 -15.17 8.51
N SER A 271 -0.67 -13.83 8.59
CA SER A 271 -1.15 -13.09 9.76
C SER A 271 -2.55 -13.48 10.19
N MET A 272 -3.43 -13.86 9.26
CA MET A 272 -4.84 -14.17 9.55
C MET A 272 -5.03 -15.52 10.25
N SER A 273 -4.06 -16.44 10.18
CA SER A 273 -4.28 -17.84 10.57
C SER A 273 -3.13 -18.51 11.31
N SER A 274 -1.92 -17.95 11.24
CA SER A 274 -0.75 -18.52 11.89
C SER A 274 -0.96 -18.68 13.40
N SER A 275 -0.61 -19.86 13.92
CA SER A 275 -0.52 -20.14 15.36
C SER A 275 0.94 -20.31 15.80
N GLN A 276 1.90 -20.02 14.93
CA GLN A 276 3.32 -20.14 15.24
C GLN A 276 3.72 -19.05 16.24
N SER A 277 4.63 -19.39 17.16
CA SER A 277 5.33 -18.44 18.01
C SER A 277 4.43 -17.47 18.81
N GLY A 278 3.22 -17.90 19.18
CA GLY A 278 2.28 -17.11 19.99
C GLY A 278 1.38 -16.14 19.22
N GLU A 279 1.48 -16.08 17.88
CA GLU A 279 0.65 -15.17 17.06
C GLU A 279 -0.86 -15.43 17.22
N GLY A 280 -1.26 -16.68 17.45
CA GLY A 280 -2.66 -17.05 17.68
C GLY A 280 -3.24 -16.41 18.95
N GLU A 281 -2.46 -16.33 20.03
CA GLU A 281 -2.90 -15.73 21.29
C GLU A 281 -3.00 -14.20 21.17
N ILE A 282 -2.05 -13.56 20.48
CA ILE A 282 -2.12 -12.11 20.23
C ILE A 282 -3.35 -11.79 19.38
N ARG A 283 -3.60 -12.57 18.32
CA ARG A 283 -4.78 -12.41 17.46
C ARG A 283 -6.07 -12.56 18.26
N ARG A 284 -6.16 -13.62 19.07
CA ARG A 284 -7.28 -13.84 19.98
C ARG A 284 -7.51 -12.64 20.90
N ALA A 285 -6.47 -12.15 21.56
CA ALA A 285 -6.57 -11.01 22.47
C ALA A 285 -7.01 -9.72 21.77
N LEU A 286 -6.59 -9.48 20.52
CA LEU A 286 -7.05 -8.35 19.71
C LEU A 286 -8.53 -8.45 19.34
N ILE A 287 -9.02 -9.66 19.01
CA ILE A 287 -10.42 -9.93 18.68
C ILE A 287 -11.31 -9.82 19.92
N GLU A 288 -10.91 -10.43 21.04
CA GLU A 288 -11.64 -10.36 22.31
C GLU A 288 -11.68 -8.92 22.88
N ALA A 289 -10.69 -8.09 22.55
CA ALA A 289 -10.69 -6.66 22.84
C ALA A 289 -11.51 -5.82 21.84
N ASP A 290 -12.21 -6.46 20.91
CA ASP A 290 -13.10 -5.87 19.91
C ASP A 290 -12.44 -4.80 19.01
N LEU A 291 -11.15 -4.99 18.69
CA LEU A 291 -10.38 -4.04 17.90
C LEU A 291 -10.42 -4.29 16.39
N VAL A 292 -10.55 -5.56 15.98
CA VAL A 292 -10.56 -5.94 14.56
C VAL A 292 -11.91 -5.60 13.95
N ASP A 293 -11.96 -4.66 13.02
CA ASP A 293 -13.20 -4.11 12.44
C ASP A 293 -13.57 -4.81 11.13
N CYS A 294 -12.60 -4.98 10.23
CA CYS A 294 -12.81 -5.64 8.95
C CYS A 294 -11.54 -6.35 8.47
N MET A 295 -11.73 -7.48 7.79
CA MET A 295 -10.69 -8.27 7.15
C MET A 295 -10.97 -8.40 5.65
N VAL A 296 -9.99 -8.03 4.82
CA VAL A 296 -10.11 -8.15 3.36
C VAL A 296 -9.01 -9.08 2.83
N ALA A 297 -9.40 -10.19 2.22
CA ALA A 297 -8.47 -11.04 1.47
C ALA A 297 -8.31 -10.49 0.05
N LEU A 298 -7.11 -10.10 -0.32
CA LEU A 298 -6.85 -9.51 -1.63
C LEU A 298 -6.54 -10.58 -2.70
N PRO A 299 -6.72 -10.25 -3.99
CA PRO A 299 -6.18 -11.05 -5.09
C PRO A 299 -4.69 -11.32 -4.91
N GLY A 300 -4.26 -12.52 -5.34
CA GLY A 300 -2.84 -12.76 -5.57
C GLY A 300 -2.30 -11.82 -6.65
N GLN A 301 -0.97 -11.66 -6.71
CA GLN A 301 -0.27 -10.92 -7.78
C GLN A 301 -0.54 -9.40 -7.85
N LEU A 302 -1.11 -8.79 -6.81
CA LEU A 302 -1.23 -7.32 -6.75
C LEU A 302 0.12 -6.63 -6.49
N PHE A 303 1.02 -7.26 -5.75
CA PHE A 303 2.28 -6.66 -5.33
C PHE A 303 3.40 -6.99 -6.33
N TYR A 304 3.98 -5.95 -6.95
CA TYR A 304 5.06 -6.12 -7.93
C TYR A 304 6.36 -6.69 -7.35
N THR A 305 6.59 -6.53 -6.05
CA THR A 305 7.85 -6.86 -5.37
C THR A 305 7.80 -8.14 -4.54
N THR A 306 6.62 -8.79 -4.44
CA THR A 306 6.47 -10.03 -3.68
C THR A 306 5.36 -10.91 -4.21
N GLN A 307 5.62 -12.22 -4.24
CA GLN A 307 4.61 -13.23 -4.53
C GLN A 307 3.82 -13.62 -3.27
N ILE A 308 4.19 -13.11 -2.09
CA ILE A 308 3.48 -13.36 -0.85
C ILE A 308 2.08 -12.74 -0.97
N PRO A 309 1.00 -13.55 -0.90
CA PRO A 309 -0.35 -13.02 -0.89
C PRO A 309 -0.56 -12.14 0.34
N ALA A 310 -1.22 -10.99 0.15
CA ALA A 310 -1.47 -10.02 1.21
C ALA A 310 -2.97 -9.87 1.50
N CYS A 311 -3.26 -9.33 2.66
CA CYS A 311 -4.59 -9.01 3.15
C CYS A 311 -4.59 -7.61 3.76
N LEU A 312 -5.76 -7.02 3.89
CA LEU A 312 -5.96 -5.79 4.64
C LEU A 312 -6.60 -6.10 5.99
N TRP A 313 -6.02 -5.52 7.01
CA TRP A 313 -6.61 -5.45 8.34
C TRP A 313 -7.15 -4.04 8.54
N PHE A 314 -8.39 -3.94 8.99
CA PHE A 314 -8.97 -2.71 9.48
C PHE A 314 -9.23 -2.84 10.97
N LEU A 315 -8.80 -1.84 11.73
CA LEU A 315 -9.02 -1.75 13.17
C LEU A 315 -9.86 -0.52 13.51
N ALA A 316 -10.70 -0.64 14.52
CA ALA A 316 -11.43 0.48 15.11
C ALA A 316 -11.21 0.46 16.61
N ARG A 317 -10.74 1.57 17.19
CA ARG A 317 -10.50 1.66 18.64
C ARG A 317 -11.81 1.70 19.44
N ASN A 318 -12.89 2.17 18.81
CA ASN A 318 -14.23 2.23 19.36
C ASN A 318 -15.27 1.88 18.29
N LYS A 319 -15.85 0.68 18.37
CA LYS A 319 -16.93 0.24 17.46
C LYS A 319 -18.32 0.79 17.82
N ALA A 320 -18.44 1.49 18.94
CA ALA A 320 -19.60 2.31 19.31
C ALA A 320 -19.35 3.80 19.04
N ASN A 321 -18.47 4.13 18.09
CA ASN A 321 -18.24 5.50 17.64
C ASN A 321 -19.56 6.11 17.13
N PRO A 322 -20.01 7.27 17.66
CA PRO A 322 -21.28 7.90 17.27
C PRO A 322 -21.40 8.28 15.79
N ARG A 323 -20.29 8.31 15.03
CA ARG A 323 -20.29 8.53 13.58
C ARG A 323 -20.92 7.35 12.81
N PHE A 324 -20.99 6.17 13.41
CA PHE A 324 -21.37 4.92 12.77
C PHE A 324 -22.43 4.19 13.60
N ARG A 325 -23.00 3.11 13.06
CA ARG A 325 -23.82 2.21 13.89
C ARG A 325 -22.97 1.52 14.96
N ASP A 326 -23.62 1.13 16.06
CA ASP A 326 -23.01 0.22 17.03
C ASP A 326 -22.83 -1.16 16.38
N ARG A 327 -21.59 -1.63 16.37
CA ARG A 327 -21.16 -2.91 15.76
C ARG A 327 -20.20 -3.68 16.67
N ARG A 328 -20.29 -3.43 17.98
CA ARG A 328 -19.47 -4.13 18.98
C ARG A 328 -19.71 -5.63 18.90
N GLY A 329 -18.63 -6.42 19.00
CA GLY A 329 -18.70 -7.88 18.91
C GLY A 329 -18.93 -8.42 17.49
N GLU A 330 -18.90 -7.56 16.46
CA GLU A 330 -19.01 -7.95 15.06
C GLU A 330 -17.73 -7.59 14.30
N THR A 331 -17.36 -8.42 13.32
CA THR A 331 -16.26 -8.17 12.37
C THR A 331 -16.72 -8.48 10.96
N LEU A 332 -16.45 -7.58 10.01
CA LEU A 332 -16.77 -7.80 8.60
C LEU A 332 -15.66 -8.57 7.90
N PHE A 333 -16.02 -9.64 7.20
CA PHE A 333 -15.11 -10.37 6.31
C PHE A 333 -15.46 -10.09 4.86
N ILE A 334 -14.46 -9.72 4.05
CA ILE A 334 -14.57 -9.51 2.60
C ILE A 334 -13.54 -10.38 1.89
N ASP A 335 -13.99 -11.21 0.95
CA ASP A 335 -13.16 -12.04 0.09
C ASP A 335 -13.09 -11.44 -1.31
N ALA A 336 -12.06 -10.62 -1.54
CA ALA A 336 -11.81 -9.97 -2.83
C ALA A 336 -10.87 -10.81 -3.72
N ARG A 337 -10.52 -12.06 -3.36
CA ARG A 337 -9.48 -12.84 -4.07
C ARG A 337 -9.76 -13.08 -5.56
N LYS A 338 -11.03 -13.08 -5.96
CA LYS A 338 -11.47 -13.29 -7.36
C LYS A 338 -11.50 -12.01 -8.19
N LEU A 339 -11.32 -10.85 -7.57
CA LEU A 339 -11.34 -9.55 -8.23
C LEU A 339 -9.98 -9.24 -8.90
N GLY A 340 -9.96 -8.13 -9.63
CA GLY A 340 -8.79 -7.58 -10.31
C GLY A 340 -8.60 -8.12 -11.72
N VAL A 341 -8.03 -7.27 -12.57
CA VAL A 341 -7.73 -7.56 -13.97
C VAL A 341 -6.22 -7.74 -14.16
N MET A 342 -5.82 -8.62 -15.08
CA MET A 342 -4.42 -8.76 -15.45
C MET A 342 -3.97 -7.53 -16.23
N VAL A 343 -2.97 -6.81 -15.71
CA VAL A 343 -2.38 -5.64 -16.38
C VAL A 343 -1.14 -6.01 -17.20
N ASP A 344 -0.52 -7.13 -16.84
CA ASP A 344 0.52 -7.80 -17.64
C ASP A 344 0.42 -9.32 -17.45
N ARG A 345 1.44 -10.08 -17.87
CA ARG A 345 1.46 -11.55 -17.79
C ARG A 345 1.47 -12.10 -16.36
N THR A 346 1.82 -11.28 -15.37
CA THR A 346 2.14 -11.69 -14.00
C THR A 346 1.43 -10.90 -12.92
N HIS A 347 0.95 -9.69 -13.20
CA HIS A 347 0.39 -8.77 -12.21
C HIS A 347 -1.09 -8.49 -12.44
N ARG A 348 -1.82 -8.36 -11.33
CA ARG A 348 -3.21 -7.91 -11.28
C ARG A 348 -3.30 -6.50 -10.70
N GLU A 349 -4.35 -5.79 -11.09
CA GLU A 349 -4.75 -4.55 -10.43
C GLU A 349 -6.26 -4.55 -10.20
N LEU A 350 -6.69 -3.98 -9.08
CA LEU A 350 -8.11 -3.71 -8.83
C LEU A 350 -8.56 -2.53 -9.68
N THR A 351 -9.71 -2.67 -10.32
CA THR A 351 -10.37 -1.60 -11.05
C THR A 351 -11.07 -0.62 -10.10
N ASP A 352 -11.37 0.58 -10.59
CA ASP A 352 -12.09 1.60 -9.81
C ASP A 352 -13.47 1.09 -9.34
N ALA A 353 -14.17 0.31 -10.17
CA ALA A 353 -15.46 -0.29 -9.82
C ALA A 353 -15.32 -1.34 -8.70
N GLU A 354 -14.27 -2.15 -8.72
CA GLU A 354 -14.01 -3.15 -7.67
C GLU A 354 -13.59 -2.49 -6.36
N ILE A 355 -12.80 -1.41 -6.43
CA ILE A 355 -12.46 -0.60 -5.25
C ILE A 355 -13.72 0.00 -4.63
N ALA A 356 -14.59 0.60 -5.46
CA ALA A 356 -15.87 1.15 -5.02
C ALA A 356 -16.75 0.08 -4.39
N GLN A 357 -16.90 -1.09 -5.03
CA GLN A 357 -17.67 -2.21 -4.51
C GLN A 357 -17.22 -2.63 -3.11
N ILE A 358 -15.91 -2.78 -2.89
CA ILE A 358 -15.37 -3.17 -1.57
C ILE A 358 -15.60 -2.06 -0.55
N ALA A 359 -15.32 -0.81 -0.92
CA ALA A 359 -15.47 0.34 -0.03
C ALA A 359 -16.94 0.55 0.40
N GLU A 360 -17.86 0.57 -0.57
CA GLU A 360 -19.30 0.70 -0.34
C GLU A 360 -19.84 -0.43 0.55
N THR A 361 -19.38 -1.67 0.35
CA THR A 361 -19.75 -2.80 1.21
C THR A 361 -19.36 -2.56 2.68
N TYR A 362 -18.14 -2.09 2.91
CA TYR A 362 -17.67 -1.76 4.26
C TYR A 362 -18.39 -0.54 4.85
N HIS A 363 -18.73 0.46 4.03
CA HIS A 363 -19.44 1.66 4.47
C HIS A 363 -20.90 1.36 4.82
N ALA A 364 -21.59 0.56 4.01
CA ALA A 364 -22.93 0.06 4.28
C ALA A 364 -22.94 -0.76 5.57
N TRP A 365 -21.96 -1.67 5.75
CA TRP A 365 -21.83 -2.44 6.98
C TRP A 365 -21.58 -1.57 8.21
N ARG A 366 -20.82 -0.47 8.13
CA ARG A 366 -20.63 0.45 9.26
C ARG A 366 -21.84 1.36 9.51
N GLY A 367 -22.89 1.28 8.69
CA GLY A 367 -24.10 2.09 8.83
C GLY A 367 -23.89 3.56 8.45
N LYS A 368 -23.05 3.83 7.45
CA LYS A 368 -23.00 5.13 6.78
C LYS A 368 -24.15 5.22 5.76
N ASP A 369 -24.42 6.41 5.23
CA ASP A 369 -25.40 6.71 4.16
C ASP A 369 -25.23 5.92 2.82
N ALA A 370 -24.50 4.80 2.84
CA ALA A 370 -24.20 3.89 1.73
C ALA A 370 -25.23 2.76 1.53
N GLY A 371 -26.42 2.88 2.14
CA GLY A 371 -27.51 1.92 2.00
C GLY A 371 -27.50 0.76 3.03
N ALA A 372 -28.41 -0.20 2.84
CA ALA A 372 -28.55 -1.34 3.72
C ALA A 372 -27.51 -2.42 3.42
N TYR A 373 -26.79 -2.87 4.45
CA TYR A 373 -25.86 -3.99 4.35
C TYR A 373 -26.57 -5.34 4.22
N GLN A 374 -26.01 -6.25 3.44
CA GLN A 374 -26.41 -7.65 3.36
C GLN A 374 -25.18 -8.55 3.21
N ASP A 375 -25.25 -9.76 3.78
CA ASP A 375 -24.26 -10.80 3.54
C ASP A 375 -24.39 -11.31 2.09
N ILE A 376 -23.26 -11.54 1.42
CA ILE A 376 -23.20 -12.02 0.04
C ILE A 376 -22.31 -13.26 -0.02
N PRO A 377 -22.86 -14.46 -0.30
CA PRO A 377 -22.09 -15.69 -0.40
C PRO A 377 -20.90 -15.57 -1.36
N GLY A 378 -19.73 -15.99 -0.90
CA GLY A 378 -18.47 -15.91 -1.64
C GLY A 378 -17.84 -14.52 -1.70
N PHE A 379 -18.44 -13.49 -1.11
CA PHE A 379 -17.91 -12.12 -1.15
C PHE A 379 -17.82 -11.46 0.23
N CYS A 380 -18.91 -11.33 0.99
CA CYS A 380 -18.86 -10.67 2.29
C CYS A 380 -19.81 -11.26 3.34
N LYS A 381 -19.42 -11.19 4.61
CA LYS A 381 -20.25 -11.63 5.74
C LYS A 381 -19.88 -10.87 7.02
N ALA A 382 -20.89 -10.40 7.77
CA ALA A 382 -20.73 -9.92 9.13
C ALA A 382 -20.75 -11.12 10.11
N VAL A 383 -19.75 -11.21 10.98
CA VAL A 383 -19.53 -12.39 11.83
C VAL A 383 -19.34 -11.95 13.28
N THR A 384 -19.95 -12.67 14.22
CA THR A 384 -19.81 -12.35 15.65
C THR A 384 -18.50 -12.88 16.23
N THR A 385 -18.04 -12.28 17.32
CA THR A 385 -16.86 -12.74 18.06
C THR A 385 -16.99 -14.20 18.50
N GLU A 386 -18.19 -14.67 18.86
CA GLU A 386 -18.44 -16.07 19.22
C GLU A 386 -18.26 -17.02 18.03
N GLU A 387 -18.73 -16.64 16.83
CA GLU A 387 -18.52 -17.43 15.61
C GLU A 387 -17.02 -17.49 15.28
N ILE A 388 -16.30 -16.37 15.37
CA ILE A 388 -14.83 -16.33 15.20
C ILE A 388 -14.11 -17.23 16.22
N ALA A 389 -14.54 -17.21 17.48
CA ALA A 389 -13.99 -18.06 18.53
C ALA A 389 -14.20 -19.55 18.24
N SER A 390 -15.38 -19.93 17.72
CA SER A 390 -15.69 -21.31 17.31
C SER A 390 -14.78 -21.82 16.19
N HIS A 391 -14.25 -20.91 15.37
CA HIS A 391 -13.29 -21.18 14.30
C HIS A 391 -11.81 -21.00 14.73
N GLY A 392 -11.54 -20.94 16.04
CA GLY A 392 -10.18 -20.87 16.57
C GLY A 392 -9.49 -19.52 16.32
N TYR A 393 -10.27 -18.44 16.28
CA TYR A 393 -9.78 -17.08 16.05
C TYR A 393 -9.04 -16.88 14.72
N VAL A 394 -9.34 -17.69 13.70
CA VAL A 394 -8.78 -17.53 12.35
C VAL A 394 -9.55 -16.45 11.60
N LEU A 395 -8.85 -15.46 11.05
CA LEU A 395 -9.44 -14.28 10.41
C LEU A 395 -9.48 -14.36 8.87
N THR A 396 -9.39 -15.56 8.29
CA THR A 396 -9.42 -15.73 6.84
C THR A 396 -10.86 -15.61 6.31
N PRO A 397 -11.19 -14.60 5.46
CA PRO A 397 -12.55 -14.37 4.97
C PRO A 397 -13.23 -15.59 4.34
N GLY A 398 -12.48 -16.40 3.58
CA GLY A 398 -13.00 -17.61 2.95
C GLY A 398 -13.58 -18.67 3.90
N ARG A 399 -13.31 -18.59 5.22
CA ARG A 399 -13.97 -19.46 6.21
C ARG A 399 -15.40 -19.05 6.53
N TYR A 400 -15.74 -17.79 6.31
CA TYR A 400 -16.98 -17.18 6.77
C TYR A 400 -17.94 -16.88 5.63
N VAL A 401 -17.42 -16.36 4.51
CA VAL A 401 -18.26 -15.88 3.40
C VAL A 401 -18.89 -17.01 2.59
N GLY A 402 -18.48 -18.27 2.79
CA GLY A 402 -18.97 -19.42 2.03
C GLY A 402 -18.48 -19.42 0.57
N ALA A 403 -19.11 -20.26 -0.26
CA ALA A 403 -18.94 -20.23 -1.71
C ALA A 403 -20.06 -19.39 -2.32
N ALA A 404 -19.76 -18.69 -3.42
CA ALA A 404 -20.83 -18.17 -4.28
C ALA A 404 -21.71 -19.35 -4.70
N GLU A 405 -23.02 -19.14 -4.81
CA GLU A 405 -23.88 -20.10 -5.49
C GLU A 405 -23.25 -20.37 -6.86
N ALA A 406 -22.87 -21.63 -7.10
CA ALA A 406 -22.49 -22.02 -8.44
C ALA A 406 -23.68 -21.68 -9.34
N GLU A 407 -23.44 -21.17 -10.57
CA GLU A 407 -24.47 -21.27 -11.60
C GLU A 407 -24.99 -22.70 -11.52
N GLN A 408 -26.28 -22.86 -11.22
CA GLN A 408 -26.89 -24.18 -11.22
C GLN A 408 -26.63 -24.72 -12.61
N ASP A 409 -25.80 -25.74 -12.65
CA ASP A 409 -25.72 -26.56 -13.84
C ASP A 409 -27.11 -27.18 -13.96
N ASP A 410 -27.91 -26.66 -14.89
CA ASP A 410 -29.26 -27.16 -15.16
C ASP A 410 -29.23 -28.64 -15.60
N GLU A 411 -28.04 -29.18 -15.89
CA GLU A 411 -27.82 -30.58 -16.15
C GLU A 411 -27.79 -31.43 -14.85
N PRO A 412 -28.70 -32.41 -14.69
CA PRO A 412 -28.65 -33.36 -13.59
C PRO A 412 -27.29 -34.06 -13.52
N PHE A 413 -26.73 -34.19 -12.32
CA PHE A 413 -25.43 -34.83 -12.07
C PHE A 413 -25.23 -36.16 -12.82
N GLU A 414 -26.28 -37.00 -12.86
CA GLU A 414 -26.27 -38.28 -13.56
C GLU A 414 -26.10 -38.14 -15.09
N GLN A 415 -26.76 -37.15 -15.71
CA GLN A 415 -26.60 -36.87 -17.15
C GLN A 415 -25.18 -36.35 -17.44
N LYS A 416 -24.72 -35.42 -16.60
CA LYS A 416 -23.38 -34.84 -16.72
C LYS A 416 -22.27 -35.89 -16.60
N MET A 417 -22.37 -36.74 -15.59
CA MET A 417 -21.40 -37.82 -15.40
C MET A 417 -21.46 -38.86 -16.51
N ALA A 418 -22.64 -39.14 -17.08
CA ALA A 418 -22.76 -40.08 -18.18
C ALA A 418 -22.01 -39.59 -19.43
N TRP A 419 -22.23 -38.34 -19.87
CA TRP A 419 -21.55 -37.84 -21.06
C TRP A 419 -20.07 -37.55 -20.81
N LEU A 420 -19.69 -36.98 -19.65
CA LEU A 420 -18.28 -36.77 -19.32
C LEU A 420 -17.49 -38.08 -19.28
N THR A 421 -18.08 -39.16 -18.74
CA THR A 421 -17.46 -40.49 -18.74
C THR A 421 -17.35 -41.05 -20.16
N ALA A 422 -18.35 -40.81 -21.02
CA ALA A 422 -18.29 -41.21 -22.42
C ALA A 422 -17.19 -40.45 -23.18
N THR A 423 -17.12 -39.13 -23.02
CA THR A 423 -16.05 -38.29 -23.59
C THR A 423 -14.68 -38.73 -23.09
N LEU A 424 -14.53 -39.00 -21.79
CA LEU A 424 -13.26 -39.47 -21.24
C LEU A 424 -12.84 -40.83 -21.86
N ARG A 425 -13.78 -41.74 -22.09
CA ARG A 425 -13.52 -43.01 -22.79
C ARG A 425 -13.06 -42.79 -24.23
N GLU A 426 -13.69 -41.86 -24.96
CA GLU A 426 -13.26 -41.49 -26.31
C GLU A 426 -11.84 -40.91 -26.31
N GLN A 427 -11.53 -40.03 -25.35
CA GLN A 427 -10.19 -39.45 -25.21
C GLN A 427 -9.13 -40.51 -24.87
N PHE A 428 -9.46 -41.51 -24.04
CA PHE A 428 -8.55 -42.65 -23.80
C PHE A 428 -8.33 -43.50 -25.06
N ALA A 429 -9.37 -43.76 -25.84
CA ALA A 429 -9.23 -44.50 -27.09
C ALA A 429 -8.35 -43.74 -28.09
N GLU A 430 -8.55 -42.42 -28.22
CA GLU A 430 -7.74 -41.58 -29.09
C GLU A 430 -6.29 -41.48 -28.62
N SER A 431 -6.07 -41.36 -27.30
CA SER A 431 -4.72 -41.40 -26.72
C SER A 431 -4.00 -42.70 -27.05
N ALA A 432 -4.67 -43.85 -26.92
CA ALA A 432 -4.07 -45.15 -27.24
C ALA A 432 -3.75 -45.27 -28.75
N ARG A 433 -4.64 -44.76 -29.62
CA ARG A 433 -4.41 -44.72 -31.07
C ARG A 433 -3.19 -43.88 -31.42
N LEU A 434 -3.09 -42.68 -30.86
CA LEU A 434 -1.97 -41.77 -31.08
C LEU A 434 -0.66 -42.35 -30.52
N GLU A 435 -0.70 -42.99 -29.35
CA GLU A 435 0.47 -43.68 -28.79
C GLU A 435 0.97 -44.79 -29.73
N ALA A 436 0.07 -45.63 -30.26
CA ALA A 436 0.43 -46.67 -31.21
C ALA A 436 1.05 -46.10 -32.50
N GLN A 437 0.45 -45.02 -33.03
CA GLN A 437 0.96 -44.32 -34.21
C GLN A 437 2.37 -43.74 -33.97
N ILE A 438 2.62 -43.17 -32.78
CA ILE A 438 3.93 -42.62 -32.41
C ILE A 438 4.97 -43.75 -32.33
N ARG A 439 4.63 -44.88 -31.72
CA ARG A 439 5.52 -46.05 -31.64
C ARG A 439 5.88 -46.59 -33.03
N GLU A 440 4.89 -46.73 -33.91
CA GLU A 440 5.10 -47.18 -35.30
C GLU A 440 6.01 -46.20 -36.08
N ASN A 441 5.75 -44.90 -35.96
CA ASN A 441 6.57 -43.87 -36.63
C ASN A 441 8.03 -43.88 -36.14
N LEU A 442 8.24 -44.05 -34.83
CA LEU A 442 9.60 -44.10 -34.26
C LEU A 442 10.34 -45.38 -34.66
N GLN A 443 9.64 -46.51 -34.70
CA GLN A 443 10.18 -47.76 -35.23
C GLN A 443 10.61 -47.59 -36.70
N GLY A 444 9.80 -46.91 -37.52
CA GLY A 444 10.14 -46.57 -38.91
C GLY A 444 11.36 -45.64 -39.06
N LEU A 445 11.71 -44.89 -38.01
CA LEU A 445 12.88 -44.00 -37.94
C LEU A 445 14.10 -44.66 -37.28
N GLY A 446 14.00 -45.93 -36.86
CA GLY A 446 15.09 -46.68 -36.24
C GLY A 446 15.25 -46.50 -34.73
N TYR A 447 14.22 -45.99 -34.04
CA TYR A 447 14.20 -45.83 -32.59
C TYR A 447 13.09 -46.71 -31.97
N GLU A 448 13.45 -47.67 -31.11
CA GLU A 448 12.47 -48.49 -30.38
C GLU A 448 12.09 -47.86 -29.03
N LEU A 449 10.80 -47.91 -28.67
CA LEU A 449 10.20 -47.39 -27.43
C LEU A 449 9.36 -48.44 -26.70
#